data_AF-A0AA87ZGT5-F1
#
_entry.id   AF-A0AA87ZGT5-F1
#
_cell.length_a   1.000
_cell.length_b   1.000
_cell.length_c   1.000
_cell.angle_alpha   90.00
_cell.angle_beta   90.00
_cell.angle_gamma   90.00
#
_symmetry.space_group_name_H-M   'P 1'
#
loop_
_entity.id
_entity.type
_entity.pdbx_description
1 polymer ?
#
loop_
_entity_poly.entity_id
_entity_poly.type
_entity_poly.pdbx_seq_one_letter_code
_entity_poly.pdbx_strand_id
1 'polypeptide(L)'
;MSRPRTRANPNPQEPDLANLVATLQRQLQEQQQETNQLREQVAQLNQIPQANVNPPQNNPVPPVAPQVPEIHQEIPLEPAELQSNPPVIREDLLYERFRRMKAPEFEGTTDPLVADNWLIDIQEILDFMGLTEHEKVLCASFALKKDARHWWKTVQMRRNVANMDWQDFVAEFNTMYYNGEILAVQQDEFTSFKQGSMSVVEAVNKFEQLSRLCPELVPNEKEKVRRMMKMFWTDISKQVSAGSSPPTLVADCISRAMRAEYWINQDKEARVQIFKAKKEEKVMEKQLQPRPSQETNLKGQTSNPNQYSKQFGRNKRKGNAMGQGQQRNYPQKKNNRGNEGNNNNYPVCAQCGRKHLGVCKMGSNACYLCGKEGHCAKNCTSNSQNQNPQYQNRNTNRQLHAVQAKIE
;
A
#
# COMPACT_ATOMS: atom_id res chain seq x y z
N MET A 1 -52.98 26.78 -41.24
CA MET A 1 -52.28 25.86 -40.30
C MET A 1 -50.89 26.41 -40.04
N SER A 2 -50.77 27.27 -39.04
CA SER A 2 -49.54 27.96 -38.68
C SER A 2 -48.73 27.10 -37.70
N ARG A 3 -47.47 26.78 -38.03
CA ARG A 3 -46.54 26.12 -37.11
C ARG A 3 -45.98 27.14 -36.12
N PRO A 4 -45.92 26.85 -34.81
CA PRO A 4 -45.46 27.83 -33.82
C PRO A 4 -43.92 27.92 -33.81
N ARG A 5 -43.40 29.15 -33.82
CA ARG A 5 -41.99 29.45 -33.48
C ARG A 5 -41.80 29.22 -31.98
N THR A 6 -40.89 28.32 -31.63
CA THR A 6 -40.39 28.15 -30.26
C THR A 6 -39.63 29.38 -29.82
N ARG A 7 -40.09 29.97 -28.72
CA ARG A 7 -39.49 31.11 -28.01
C ARG A 7 -38.28 30.59 -27.23
N ALA A 8 -37.08 31.10 -27.54
CA ALA A 8 -35.89 30.85 -26.73
C ALA A 8 -36.09 31.47 -25.33
N ASN A 9 -35.88 30.67 -24.29
CA ASN A 9 -35.91 31.09 -22.89
C ASN A 9 -34.49 31.55 -22.49
N PRO A 10 -34.29 32.63 -21.73
CA PRO A 10 -32.96 33.15 -21.43
C PRO A 10 -32.26 32.29 -20.36
N ASN A 11 -30.96 32.15 -20.56
CA ASN A 11 -29.98 31.43 -19.73
C ASN A 11 -29.98 31.94 -18.27
N PRO A 12 -30.00 31.07 -17.24
CA PRO A 12 -29.80 31.50 -15.85
C PRO A 12 -28.34 31.95 -15.65
N GLN A 13 -28.17 33.13 -15.06
CA GLN A 13 -26.89 33.80 -14.82
C GLN A 13 -25.90 32.89 -14.09
N GLU A 14 -24.78 32.58 -14.74
CA GLU A 14 -23.56 32.17 -14.04
C GLU A 14 -23.14 33.29 -13.09
N PRO A 15 -22.78 33.00 -11.83
CA PRO A 15 -22.28 34.02 -10.92
C PRO A 15 -20.96 34.57 -11.48
N ASP A 16 -20.94 35.87 -11.74
CA ASP A 16 -19.77 36.61 -12.19
C ASP A 16 -18.56 36.28 -11.29
N LEU A 17 -17.46 35.86 -11.89
CA LEU A 17 -16.21 35.48 -11.23
C LEU A 17 -15.75 36.56 -10.24
N ALA A 18 -16.04 37.83 -10.54
CA ALA A 18 -15.76 38.96 -9.66
C ALA A 18 -16.53 38.90 -8.33
N ASN A 19 -17.80 38.48 -8.35
CA ASN A 19 -18.62 38.32 -7.14
C ASN A 19 -18.16 37.13 -6.29
N LEU A 20 -17.72 36.05 -6.93
CA LEU A 20 -17.17 34.90 -6.21
C LEU A 20 -15.86 35.26 -5.50
N VAL A 21 -14.96 35.96 -6.20
CA VAL A 21 -13.69 36.44 -5.61
C VAL A 21 -13.95 37.41 -4.46
N ALA A 22 -14.87 38.37 -4.63
CA ALA A 22 -15.23 39.30 -3.56
C ALA A 22 -15.81 38.59 -2.33
N THR A 23 -16.63 37.56 -2.53
CA THR A 23 -17.22 36.75 -1.44
C THR A 23 -16.14 35.95 -0.70
N LEU A 24 -15.24 35.29 -1.44
CA LEU A 24 -14.13 34.54 -0.85
C LEU A 24 -13.18 35.45 -0.07
N GLN A 25 -12.93 36.66 -0.58
CA GLN A 25 -12.05 37.60 0.10
C GLN A 25 -12.64 38.14 1.40
N ARG A 26 -13.97 38.33 1.44
CA ARG A 26 -14.68 38.68 2.66
C ARG A 26 -14.65 37.53 3.69
N GLN A 27 -14.87 36.29 3.26
CA GLN A 27 -14.77 35.12 4.15
C GLN A 27 -13.35 34.95 4.73
N LEU A 28 -12.32 35.21 3.92
CA LEU A 28 -10.94 35.16 4.39
C LEU A 28 -10.65 36.23 5.45
N GLN A 29 -11.20 37.44 5.28
CA GLN A 29 -11.07 38.51 6.27
C GLN A 29 -11.80 38.17 7.58
N GLU A 30 -12.99 37.61 7.51
CA GLU A 30 -13.76 37.17 8.68
C GLU A 30 -13.01 36.07 9.45
N GLN A 31 -12.49 35.06 8.77
CA GLN A 31 -11.64 34.01 9.36
C GLN A 31 -10.37 34.56 10.04
N GLN A 32 -9.74 35.56 9.42
CA GLN A 32 -8.55 36.20 10.00
C GLN A 32 -8.88 36.95 11.29
N GLN A 33 -10.06 37.59 11.36
CA GLN A 33 -10.53 38.28 12.57
C GLN A 33 -10.84 37.30 13.71
N GLU A 34 -11.53 36.19 13.42
CA GLU A 34 -11.79 35.14 14.42
C GLU A 34 -10.49 34.55 14.97
N THR A 35 -9.51 34.31 14.10
CA THR A 35 -8.20 33.79 14.51
C THR A 35 -7.45 34.75 15.43
N ASN A 36 -7.52 36.06 15.14
CA ASN A 36 -6.90 37.08 15.99
C ASN A 36 -7.59 37.18 17.36
N GLN A 37 -8.92 37.10 17.41
CA GLN A 37 -9.67 37.10 18.68
C GLN A 37 -9.33 35.87 19.54
N LEU A 38 -9.24 34.68 18.93
CA LEU A 38 -8.81 33.47 19.63
C LEU A 38 -7.39 33.60 20.20
N ARG A 39 -6.48 34.22 19.44
CA ARG A 39 -5.10 34.45 19.88
C ARG A 39 -5.04 35.39 21.10
N GLU A 40 -5.86 36.44 21.13
CA GLU A 40 -5.97 37.34 22.27
C GLU A 40 -6.57 36.67 23.49
N GLN A 41 -7.59 35.82 23.33
CA GLN A 41 -8.15 35.04 24.45
C GLN A 41 -7.12 34.09 25.06
N VAL A 42 -6.31 33.41 24.23
CA VAL A 42 -5.22 32.55 24.70
C VAL A 42 -4.13 33.37 25.43
N ALA A 43 -3.83 34.59 24.98
CA ALA A 43 -2.88 35.48 25.64
C ALA A 43 -3.37 35.98 27.01
N GLN A 44 -4.69 36.11 27.20
CA GLN A 44 -5.29 36.45 28.49
C GLN A 44 -5.27 35.27 29.47
N LEU A 45 -5.52 34.04 28.99
CA LEU A 45 -5.47 32.84 29.82
C LEU A 45 -4.05 32.50 30.32
N ASN A 46 -3.01 32.92 29.59
CA ASN A 46 -1.61 32.66 29.97
C ASN A 46 -1.00 33.70 30.93
N GLN A 47 -1.78 34.66 31.44
CA GLN A 47 -1.34 35.58 32.50
C GLN A 47 -1.68 35.00 33.89
N ILE A 48 -0.92 34.00 34.33
CA ILE A 48 -0.90 33.58 35.73
C ILE A 48 0.13 34.45 36.48
N PRO A 49 -0.24 35.18 37.54
CA PRO A 49 0.74 35.80 38.42
C PRO A 49 1.50 34.69 39.17
N GLN A 50 2.81 34.63 38.98
CA GLN A 50 3.70 33.75 39.74
C GLN A 50 3.63 34.14 41.23
N ALA A 51 2.83 33.41 42.02
CA ALA A 51 2.87 33.48 43.47
C ALA A 51 4.21 32.88 43.94
N ASN A 52 4.99 33.73 44.60
CA ASN A 52 6.32 33.47 45.14
C ASN A 52 6.31 32.27 46.11
N VAL A 53 6.98 31.16 45.76
CA VAL A 53 7.19 30.02 46.64
C VAL A 53 8.57 30.16 47.29
N ASN A 54 8.61 30.59 48.55
CA ASN A 54 9.82 30.49 49.37
C ASN A 54 9.88 29.10 50.05
N PRO A 55 11.06 28.44 50.10
CA PRO A 55 11.22 27.17 50.81
C PRO A 55 11.40 27.36 52.33
N PRO A 56 10.97 26.40 53.18
CA PRO A 56 11.06 26.55 54.63
C PRO A 56 12.45 26.21 55.16
N GLN A 57 12.95 27.03 56.09
CA GLN A 57 14.16 26.77 56.88
C GLN A 57 13.84 25.98 58.16
N ASN A 58 14.70 25.00 58.43
CA ASN A 58 14.82 24.24 59.67
C ASN A 58 15.01 25.13 60.90
N ASN A 59 14.34 24.81 62.01
CA ASN A 59 14.94 24.85 63.35
C ASN A 59 14.10 24.08 64.41
N PRO A 60 14.71 23.67 65.53
CA PRO A 60 14.38 22.43 66.23
C PRO A 60 13.47 22.56 67.47
N VAL A 61 12.91 21.41 67.88
CA VAL A 61 12.03 21.15 69.03
C VAL A 61 12.79 21.19 70.38
N PRO A 62 12.11 21.58 71.48
CA PRO A 62 12.38 21.03 72.82
C PRO A 62 11.11 20.46 73.53
N PRO A 63 11.26 19.71 74.64
CA PRO A 63 10.42 18.53 74.91
C PRO A 63 9.68 18.50 76.28
N VAL A 64 8.92 17.40 76.47
CA VAL A 64 8.49 16.75 77.74
C VAL A 64 7.12 17.14 78.35
N ALA A 65 6.32 16.09 78.57
CA ALA A 65 5.00 15.96 79.20
C ALA A 65 5.09 16.01 80.77
N PRO A 66 4.13 15.50 81.60
CA PRO A 66 2.74 15.08 81.38
C PRO A 66 1.75 15.64 82.44
N GLN A 67 0.43 15.47 82.23
CA GLN A 67 -0.54 15.09 83.29
C GLN A 67 -1.97 14.83 82.76
N VAL A 68 -2.53 13.71 83.24
CA VAL A 68 -3.93 13.20 83.21
C VAL A 68 -4.33 13.19 84.71
N PRO A 69 -5.59 13.42 85.17
CA PRO A 69 -6.75 12.56 84.84
C PRO A 69 -8.19 13.12 84.84
N GLU A 70 -9.06 12.47 84.04
CA GLU A 70 -10.43 11.94 84.34
C GLU A 70 -11.54 12.97 84.75
N ILE A 71 -12.78 12.96 84.24
CA ILE A 71 -13.87 11.98 84.43
C ILE A 71 -15.08 12.32 83.50
N HIS A 72 -15.68 11.26 82.93
CA HIS A 72 -17.05 11.00 82.40
C HIS A 72 -17.91 12.08 81.69
N GLN A 73 -18.43 11.73 80.50
CA GLN A 73 -19.78 11.15 80.34
C GLN A 73 -20.03 10.69 78.88
N GLU A 74 -20.53 9.46 78.74
CA GLU A 74 -20.95 8.84 77.48
C GLU A 74 -22.27 9.46 76.96
N ILE A 75 -22.28 9.80 75.67
CA ILE A 75 -23.50 9.90 74.85
C ILE A 75 -23.18 9.19 73.52
N PRO A 76 -23.85 8.09 73.15
CA PRO A 76 -23.64 7.41 71.88
C PRO A 76 -24.21 8.25 70.72
N LEU A 77 -23.37 8.61 69.76
CA LEU A 77 -23.79 9.09 68.44
C LEU A 77 -23.24 8.12 67.39
N GLU A 78 -24.13 7.34 66.79
CA GLU A 78 -23.87 6.62 65.55
C GLU A 78 -23.30 7.58 64.50
N PRO A 79 -22.20 7.24 63.80
CA PRO A 79 -21.87 7.90 62.56
C PRO A 79 -22.91 7.49 61.52
N ALA A 80 -23.78 8.42 61.13
CA ALA A 80 -24.48 8.34 59.87
C ALA A 80 -23.43 8.28 58.76
N GLU A 81 -23.08 7.07 58.33
CA GLU A 81 -22.44 6.85 57.05
C GLU A 81 -23.41 7.40 55.99
N LEU A 82 -23.10 8.60 55.49
CA LEU A 82 -23.49 9.00 54.15
C LEU A 82 -22.84 7.99 53.20
N GLN A 83 -23.48 6.84 53.03
CA GLN A 83 -23.29 5.97 51.89
C GLN A 83 -23.68 6.81 50.67
N SER A 84 -22.70 7.52 50.13
CA SER A 84 -22.70 7.91 48.73
C SER A 84 -22.65 6.60 47.95
N ASN A 85 -23.82 5.97 47.76
CA ASN A 85 -23.97 5.01 46.69
C ASN A 85 -23.47 5.72 45.42
N PRO A 86 -22.48 5.17 44.71
CA PRO A 86 -22.12 5.71 43.40
C PRO A 86 -23.41 5.73 42.57
N PRO A 87 -23.64 6.78 41.75
CA PRO A 87 -24.82 6.81 40.91
C PRO A 87 -24.74 5.57 40.04
N VAL A 88 -25.62 4.60 40.29
CA VAL A 88 -25.87 3.49 39.38
C VAL A 88 -26.39 4.18 38.12
N ILE A 89 -25.48 4.49 37.18
CA ILE A 89 -25.85 4.85 35.84
C ILE A 89 -26.62 3.63 35.36
N ARG A 90 -27.94 3.77 35.32
CA ARG A 90 -28.78 2.67 34.90
C ARG A 90 -28.32 2.27 33.50
N GLU A 91 -28.14 0.97 33.27
CA GLU A 91 -27.59 0.45 32.02
C GLU A 91 -28.34 0.99 30.78
N ASP A 92 -29.65 1.27 30.91
CA ASP A 92 -30.47 1.92 29.88
C ASP A 92 -29.90 3.29 29.43
N LEU A 93 -29.47 4.13 30.37
CA LEU A 93 -28.88 5.44 30.09
C LEU A 93 -27.48 5.33 29.46
N LEU A 94 -26.70 4.33 29.88
CA LEU A 94 -25.38 4.05 29.29
C LEU A 94 -25.52 3.67 27.81
N TYR A 95 -26.40 2.72 27.50
CA TYR A 95 -26.63 2.26 26.14
C TYR A 95 -27.24 3.34 25.24
N GLU A 96 -28.14 4.18 25.76
CA GLU A 96 -28.68 5.31 25.01
C GLU A 96 -27.61 6.34 24.67
N ARG A 97 -26.74 6.68 25.64
CA ARG A 97 -25.60 7.58 25.40
C ARG A 97 -24.66 7.00 24.36
N PHE A 98 -24.32 5.71 24.47
CA PHE A 98 -23.46 5.01 23.53
C PHE A 98 -24.04 4.98 22.11
N ARG A 99 -25.33 4.65 21.96
CA ARG A 99 -26.00 4.65 20.65
C ARG A 99 -26.01 6.03 19.99
N ARG A 100 -26.11 7.10 20.79
CA ARG A 100 -26.07 8.48 20.28
C ARG A 100 -24.70 8.86 19.70
N MET A 101 -23.62 8.21 20.14
CA MET A 101 -22.28 8.40 19.57
C MET A 101 -22.16 7.81 18.15
N LYS A 102 -23.15 7.06 17.67
CA LYS A 102 -23.12 6.34 16.39
C LYS A 102 -21.87 5.47 16.27
N ALA A 103 -21.57 4.74 17.35
CA ALA A 103 -20.44 3.83 17.39
C ALA A 103 -20.49 2.85 16.20
N PRO A 104 -19.33 2.57 15.57
CA PRO A 104 -19.28 1.70 14.42
C PRO A 104 -19.70 0.28 14.82
N GLU A 105 -20.51 -0.35 13.98
CA GLU A 105 -20.89 -1.75 14.15
C GLU A 105 -19.81 -2.65 13.54
N PHE A 106 -19.60 -3.83 14.12
CA PHE A 106 -18.66 -4.81 13.60
C PHE A 106 -19.32 -6.14 13.34
N GLU A 107 -19.40 -6.52 12.08
CA GLU A 107 -20.07 -7.76 11.65
C GLU A 107 -19.16 -8.99 11.68
N GLY A 108 -17.85 -8.77 11.83
CA GLY A 108 -16.80 -9.76 11.58
C GLY A 108 -16.14 -9.54 10.21
N THR A 109 -14.86 -9.89 10.10
CA THR A 109 -14.07 -9.71 8.87
C THR A 109 -12.94 -10.74 8.81
N THR A 110 -12.42 -11.00 7.61
CA THR A 110 -11.15 -11.72 7.41
C THR A 110 -9.97 -10.77 7.22
N ASP A 111 -10.23 -9.47 7.06
CA ASP A 111 -9.21 -8.45 6.89
C ASP A 111 -8.80 -7.86 8.27
N PRO A 112 -7.55 -8.08 8.72
CA PRO A 112 -7.09 -7.59 10.01
C PRO A 112 -7.11 -6.05 10.12
N LEU A 113 -7.01 -5.31 9.01
CA LEU A 113 -7.07 -3.84 9.05
C LEU A 113 -8.46 -3.35 9.43
N VAL A 114 -9.51 -4.01 8.93
CA VAL A 114 -10.89 -3.63 9.25
C VAL A 114 -11.17 -3.90 10.72
N ALA A 115 -10.65 -5.00 11.26
CA ALA A 115 -10.75 -5.31 12.69
C ALA A 115 -9.97 -4.31 13.56
N ASP A 116 -8.73 -3.98 13.17
CA ASP A 116 -7.88 -3.00 13.87
C ASP A 116 -8.51 -1.61 13.89
N ASN A 117 -8.97 -1.11 12.73
CA ASN A 117 -9.65 0.19 12.65
C ASN A 117 -10.91 0.22 13.52
N TRP A 118 -11.74 -0.83 13.47
CA TRP A 118 -12.92 -0.88 14.32
C TRP A 118 -12.57 -0.82 15.81
N LEU A 119 -11.52 -1.53 16.22
CA LEU A 119 -11.08 -1.56 17.61
C LEU A 119 -10.55 -0.19 18.08
N ILE A 120 -9.85 0.55 17.21
CA ILE A 120 -9.40 1.91 17.48
C ILE A 120 -10.61 2.85 17.61
N ASP A 121 -11.52 2.83 16.63
CA ASP A 121 -12.68 3.73 16.58
C ASP A 121 -13.61 3.50 17.78
N ILE A 122 -13.85 2.24 18.14
CA ILE A 122 -14.68 1.91 19.31
C ILE A 122 -13.99 2.36 20.59
N GLN A 123 -12.68 2.13 20.72
CA GLN A 123 -11.92 2.51 21.91
C GLN A 123 -11.96 4.02 22.16
N GLU A 124 -11.79 4.82 21.11
CA GLU A 124 -11.84 6.28 21.20
C GLU A 124 -13.20 6.78 21.73
N ILE A 125 -14.30 6.19 21.25
CA ILE A 125 -15.66 6.52 21.72
C ILE A 125 -15.83 6.13 23.19
N LEU A 126 -15.38 4.94 23.57
CA LEU A 126 -15.53 4.42 24.92
C LEU A 126 -14.71 5.25 25.94
N ASP A 127 -13.49 5.65 25.56
CA ASP A 127 -12.64 6.51 26.38
C ASP A 127 -13.20 7.93 26.48
N PHE A 128 -13.69 8.50 25.38
CA PHE A 128 -14.36 9.80 25.39
C PHE A 128 -15.61 9.81 26.29
N MET A 129 -16.33 8.70 26.35
CA MET A 129 -17.48 8.55 27.22
C MET A 129 -17.12 8.45 28.72
N GLY A 130 -15.86 8.16 29.04
CA GLY A 130 -15.35 7.99 30.41
C GLY A 130 -15.85 6.71 31.08
N LEU A 131 -15.97 5.63 30.31
CA LEU A 131 -16.54 4.36 30.80
C LEU A 131 -15.54 3.57 31.65
N THR A 132 -16.06 2.87 32.66
CA THR A 132 -15.30 1.87 33.41
C THR A 132 -14.92 0.68 32.53
N GLU A 133 -13.90 -0.07 32.92
CA GLU A 133 -13.39 -1.21 32.12
C GLU A 133 -14.49 -2.24 31.79
N HIS A 134 -15.40 -2.52 32.73
CA HIS A 134 -16.53 -3.41 32.48
C HIS A 134 -17.57 -2.82 31.52
N GLU A 135 -17.91 -1.54 31.67
CA GLU A 135 -18.84 -0.84 30.77
C GLU A 135 -18.33 -0.79 29.33
N LYS A 136 -17.01 -0.70 29.14
CA LYS A 136 -16.37 -0.81 27.82
C LYS A 136 -16.69 -2.15 27.14
N VAL A 137 -16.54 -3.26 27.87
CA VAL A 137 -16.85 -4.61 27.38
C VAL A 137 -18.33 -4.73 27.02
N LEU A 138 -19.23 -4.24 27.87
CA LEU A 138 -20.67 -4.23 27.60
C LEU A 138 -21.02 -3.47 26.31
N CYS A 139 -20.51 -2.24 26.16
CA CYS A 139 -20.77 -1.42 24.98
C CYS A 139 -20.18 -2.02 23.70
N ALA A 140 -18.94 -2.48 23.73
CA ALA A 140 -18.30 -3.10 22.57
C ALA A 140 -19.01 -4.39 22.16
N SER A 141 -19.38 -5.25 23.12
CA SER A 141 -20.14 -6.47 22.83
C SER A 141 -21.50 -6.19 22.18
N PHE A 142 -22.13 -5.07 22.53
CA PHE A 142 -23.38 -4.62 21.92
C PHE A 142 -23.21 -4.19 20.45
N ALA A 143 -22.07 -3.58 20.13
CA ALA A 143 -21.68 -3.14 18.78
C ALA A 143 -21.31 -4.30 17.83
N LEU A 144 -21.02 -5.49 18.36
CA LEU A 144 -20.80 -6.69 17.54
C LEU A 144 -22.11 -7.16 16.88
N LYS A 145 -22.08 -7.46 15.59
CA LYS A 145 -23.21 -7.90 14.77
C LYS A 145 -22.86 -9.18 14.02
N LYS A 146 -23.87 -9.80 13.39
CA LYS A 146 -23.74 -11.00 12.54
C LYS A 146 -22.75 -12.03 13.11
N ASP A 147 -21.69 -12.36 12.38
CA ASP A 147 -20.75 -13.43 12.73
C ASP A 147 -19.94 -13.07 13.99
N ALA A 148 -19.56 -11.81 14.15
CA ALA A 148 -18.89 -11.36 15.37
C ALA A 148 -19.77 -11.49 16.62
N ARG A 149 -21.09 -11.26 16.49
CA ARG A 149 -22.03 -11.51 17.59
C ARG A 149 -22.12 -13.00 17.94
N HIS A 150 -22.11 -13.88 16.95
CA HIS A 150 -22.12 -15.33 17.20
C HIS A 150 -20.83 -15.77 17.89
N TRP A 151 -19.68 -15.28 17.42
CA TRP A 151 -18.40 -15.51 18.08
C TRP A 151 -18.43 -15.06 19.54
N TRP A 152 -18.88 -13.85 19.83
CA TRP A 152 -18.92 -13.33 21.19
C TRP A 152 -19.78 -14.20 22.12
N LYS A 153 -20.92 -14.71 21.64
CA LYS A 153 -21.73 -15.67 22.41
C LYS A 153 -20.95 -16.93 22.77
N THR A 154 -20.07 -17.42 21.89
CA THR A 154 -19.17 -18.54 22.20
C THR A 154 -18.15 -18.16 23.28
N VAL A 155 -17.65 -16.92 23.30
CA VAL A 155 -16.80 -16.41 24.40
C VAL A 155 -17.56 -16.41 25.73
N GLN A 156 -18.80 -15.93 25.73
CA GLN A 156 -19.67 -15.89 26.91
C GLN A 156 -19.96 -17.29 27.49
N MET A 157 -19.97 -18.33 26.66
CA MET A 157 -20.14 -19.72 27.12
C MET A 157 -18.89 -20.31 27.77
N ARG A 158 -17.69 -19.88 27.35
CA ARG A 158 -16.41 -20.44 27.83
C ARG A 158 -15.81 -19.67 29.00
N ARG A 159 -16.19 -18.41 29.19
CA ARG A 159 -15.58 -17.49 30.16
C ARG A 159 -16.61 -16.67 30.91
N ASN A 160 -16.27 -16.32 32.15
CA ASN A 160 -17.08 -15.40 32.95
C ASN A 160 -16.83 -13.95 32.50
N VAL A 161 -17.67 -13.45 31.59
CA VAL A 161 -17.56 -12.08 31.05
C VAL A 161 -17.96 -10.99 32.04
N ALA A 162 -18.61 -11.33 33.17
CA ALA A 162 -19.02 -10.33 34.16
C ALA A 162 -17.83 -9.67 34.86
N ASN A 163 -16.70 -10.38 34.95
CA ASN A 163 -15.47 -9.88 35.56
C ASN A 163 -14.41 -9.51 34.52
N MET A 164 -14.79 -9.51 33.23
CA MET A 164 -13.87 -9.22 32.14
C MET A 164 -13.62 -7.71 32.07
N ASP A 165 -12.35 -7.34 32.01
CA ASP A 165 -11.93 -5.97 31.73
C ASP A 165 -11.77 -5.75 30.21
N TRP A 166 -11.43 -4.52 29.84
CA TRP A 166 -11.27 -4.17 28.43
C TRP A 166 -10.11 -4.92 27.76
N GLN A 167 -8.98 -5.09 28.46
CA GLN A 167 -7.82 -5.78 27.92
C GLN A 167 -8.11 -7.26 27.64
N ASP A 168 -8.89 -7.92 28.50
CA ASP A 168 -9.35 -9.28 28.27
C ASP A 168 -10.25 -9.40 27.03
N PHE A 169 -11.17 -8.43 26.83
CA PHE A 169 -11.99 -8.36 25.62
C PHE A 169 -11.12 -8.19 24.37
N VAL A 170 -10.17 -7.26 24.41
CA VAL A 170 -9.22 -7.01 23.31
C VAL A 170 -8.39 -8.25 23.00
N ALA A 171 -7.92 -8.96 24.02
CA ALA A 171 -7.18 -10.20 23.84
C ALA A 171 -8.03 -11.25 23.12
N GLU A 172 -9.28 -11.45 23.55
CA GLU A 172 -10.22 -12.37 22.89
C GLU A 172 -10.51 -11.95 21.44
N PHE A 173 -10.77 -10.66 21.22
CA PHE A 173 -11.00 -10.10 19.88
C PHE A 173 -9.81 -10.35 18.96
N ASN A 174 -8.60 -10.06 19.45
CA ASN A 174 -7.37 -10.25 18.70
C ASN A 174 -7.09 -11.73 18.42
N THR A 175 -7.43 -12.65 19.33
CA THR A 175 -7.26 -14.09 19.04
C THR A 175 -8.09 -14.56 17.83
N MET A 176 -9.20 -13.88 17.53
CA MET A 176 -10.04 -14.23 16.39
C MET A 176 -9.69 -13.47 15.13
N TYR A 177 -9.54 -12.16 15.23
CA TYR A 177 -9.47 -11.27 14.07
C TYR A 177 -8.05 -10.74 13.80
N TYR A 178 -7.14 -10.88 14.77
CA TYR A 178 -5.79 -10.32 14.76
C TYR A 178 -4.75 -11.30 15.33
N ASN A 179 -4.85 -12.58 14.97
CA ASN A 179 -3.98 -13.61 15.54
C ASN A 179 -2.63 -13.72 14.81
N GLY A 180 -1.69 -14.44 15.43
CA GLY A 180 -0.31 -14.57 14.93
C GLY A 180 -0.22 -15.11 13.50
N GLU A 181 -1.12 -16.00 13.09
CA GLU A 181 -1.14 -16.56 11.73
C GLU A 181 -1.55 -15.50 10.69
N ILE A 182 -2.59 -14.71 11.01
CA ILE A 182 -3.02 -13.59 10.16
C ILE A 182 -1.87 -12.57 10.04
N LEU A 183 -1.20 -12.25 11.14
CA LEU A 183 -0.07 -11.32 11.15
C LEU A 183 1.14 -11.85 10.38
N ALA A 184 1.41 -13.15 10.42
CA ALA A 184 2.49 -13.76 9.63
C ALA A 184 2.24 -13.56 8.13
N VAL A 185 1.00 -13.73 7.66
CA VAL A 185 0.63 -13.46 6.26
C VAL A 185 0.83 -11.98 5.91
N GLN A 186 0.43 -11.06 6.80
CA GLN A 186 0.63 -9.62 6.60
C GLN A 186 2.12 -9.24 6.60
N GLN A 187 2.93 -9.91 7.42
CA GLN A 187 4.37 -9.72 7.49
C GLN A 187 5.07 -10.15 6.19
N ASP A 188 4.64 -11.26 5.60
CA ASP A 188 5.10 -11.74 4.30
C ASP A 188 4.69 -10.80 3.17
N GLU A 189 3.44 -10.33 3.18
CA GLU A 189 2.96 -9.32 2.25
C GLU A 189 3.80 -8.04 2.37
N PHE A 190 4.02 -7.55 3.59
CA PHE A 190 4.79 -6.34 3.81
C PHE A 190 6.25 -6.46 3.37
N THR A 191 6.87 -7.62 3.63
CA THR A 191 8.27 -7.88 3.25
C THR A 191 8.45 -7.99 1.74
N SER A 192 7.45 -8.54 1.04
CA SER A 192 7.45 -8.68 -0.42
C SER A 192 6.84 -7.49 -1.16
N PHE A 193 6.25 -6.52 -0.45
CA PHE A 193 5.50 -5.42 -1.04
C PHE A 193 6.33 -4.57 -2.01
N LYS A 194 5.70 -4.29 -3.16
CA LYS A 194 6.21 -3.41 -4.23
C LYS A 194 5.08 -2.52 -4.70
N GLN A 195 5.42 -1.28 -5.06
CA GLN A 195 4.46 -0.30 -5.58
C GLN A 195 3.67 -0.82 -6.79
N GLY A 196 4.28 -1.60 -7.70
CA GLY A 196 3.56 -2.18 -8.85
C GLY A 196 2.90 -1.10 -9.73
N SER A 197 1.69 -1.32 -10.22
CA SER A 197 0.98 -0.30 -11.03
C SER A 197 0.36 0.84 -10.22
N MET A 198 0.51 0.84 -8.89
CA MET A 198 -0.07 1.86 -8.02
C MET A 198 0.71 3.17 -8.16
N SER A 199 0.00 4.29 -8.00
CA SER A 199 0.64 5.59 -7.80
C SER A 199 1.47 5.60 -6.51
N VAL A 200 2.38 6.56 -6.38
CA VAL A 200 3.17 6.73 -5.14
C VAL A 200 2.24 6.90 -3.95
N VAL A 201 1.16 7.68 -4.08
CA VAL A 201 0.22 7.93 -2.98
C VAL A 201 -0.50 6.66 -2.56
N GLU A 202 -1.03 5.89 -3.50
CA GLU A 202 -1.70 4.62 -3.19
C GLU A 202 -0.74 3.62 -2.55
N ALA A 203 0.49 3.52 -3.07
CA ALA A 203 1.49 2.61 -2.52
C ALA A 203 1.93 3.03 -1.12
N VAL A 204 2.09 4.33 -0.86
CA VAL A 204 2.38 4.86 0.48
C VAL A 204 1.23 4.54 1.44
N ASN A 205 -0.03 4.73 1.05
CA ASN A 205 -1.17 4.40 1.90
C ASN A 205 -1.20 2.91 2.26
N LYS A 206 -0.98 2.02 1.28
CA LYS A 206 -0.90 0.58 1.55
C LYS A 206 0.31 0.22 2.41
N PHE A 207 1.45 0.88 2.22
CA PHE A 207 2.62 0.73 3.07
C PHE A 207 2.32 1.12 4.51
N GLU A 208 1.63 2.23 4.75
CA GLU A 208 1.25 2.69 6.08
C GLU A 208 0.29 1.72 6.78
N GLN A 209 -0.66 1.14 6.04
CA GLN A 209 -1.54 0.08 6.56
C GLN A 209 -0.74 -1.15 7.01
N LEU A 210 0.15 -1.67 6.17
CA LEU A 210 1.01 -2.81 6.50
C LEU A 210 2.01 -2.48 7.64
N SER A 211 2.51 -1.24 7.67
CA SER A 211 3.38 -0.72 8.74
C SER A 211 2.69 -0.74 10.09
N ARG A 212 1.39 -0.46 10.14
CA ARG A 212 0.60 -0.49 11.37
C ARG A 212 0.40 -1.91 11.88
N LEU A 213 0.19 -2.84 10.95
CA LEU A 213 0.02 -4.25 11.27
C LEU A 213 1.31 -4.93 11.74
N CYS A 214 2.45 -4.45 11.26
CA CYS A 214 3.76 -5.05 11.50
C CYS A 214 4.77 -4.01 12.01
N PRO A 215 4.55 -3.41 13.20
CA PRO A 215 5.40 -2.36 13.74
C PRO A 215 6.86 -2.85 13.95
N GLU A 216 7.03 -4.13 14.25
CA GLU A 216 8.35 -4.79 14.41
C GLU A 216 9.23 -4.73 13.15
N LEU A 217 8.63 -4.62 11.96
CA LEU A 217 9.38 -4.49 10.71
C LEU A 217 9.89 -3.06 10.47
N VAL A 218 9.33 -2.07 11.14
CA VAL A 218 9.61 -0.64 10.98
C VAL A 218 9.75 0.05 12.35
N PRO A 219 10.66 -0.43 13.21
CA PRO A 219 10.77 0.03 14.60
C PRO A 219 11.26 1.49 14.73
N ASN A 220 11.77 2.08 13.64
CA ASN A 220 12.23 3.46 13.61
C ASN A 220 12.09 4.06 12.21
N GLU A 221 12.18 5.39 12.14
CA GLU A 221 12.01 6.15 10.90
C GLU A 221 13.02 5.75 9.82
N LYS A 222 14.27 5.49 10.20
CA LYS A 222 15.33 5.05 9.27
C LYS A 222 14.97 3.75 8.59
N GLU A 223 14.49 2.76 9.34
CA GLU A 223 14.08 1.46 8.80
C GLU A 223 12.82 1.59 7.93
N LYS A 224 11.89 2.47 8.34
CA LYS A 224 10.70 2.82 7.55
C LYS A 224 11.09 3.38 6.18
N VAL A 225 11.96 4.40 6.14
CA VAL A 225 12.49 4.98 4.88
C VAL A 225 13.23 3.92 4.06
N ARG A 226 14.07 3.10 4.69
CA ARG A 226 14.81 2.03 4.01
C ARG A 226 13.88 1.04 3.32
N ARG A 227 12.73 0.73 3.91
CA ARG A 227 11.71 -0.16 3.31
C ARG A 227 10.92 0.54 2.22
N MET A 228 10.51 1.79 2.42
CA MET A 228 9.83 2.58 1.38
C MET A 228 10.69 2.68 0.11
N MET A 229 11.98 2.97 0.26
CA MET A 229 12.94 2.98 -0.87
C MET A 229 13.02 1.64 -1.61
N LYS A 230 12.87 0.50 -0.91
CA LYS A 230 12.84 -0.84 -1.53
C LYS A 230 11.50 -1.15 -2.19
N MET A 231 10.42 -0.56 -1.72
CA MET A 231 9.06 -0.75 -2.24
C MET A 231 8.86 0.00 -3.56
N PHE A 232 9.35 1.25 -3.66
CA PHE A 232 9.22 2.06 -4.87
C PHE A 232 9.88 1.41 -6.09
N TRP A 233 9.37 1.73 -7.28
CA TRP A 233 9.96 1.26 -8.54
C TRP A 233 11.40 1.71 -8.70
N THR A 234 12.19 0.94 -9.45
CA THR A 234 13.61 1.23 -9.66
C THR A 234 13.86 2.64 -10.18
N ASP A 235 13.01 3.15 -11.06
CA ASP A 235 13.21 4.48 -11.64
C ASP A 235 12.85 5.61 -10.66
N ILE A 236 11.78 5.42 -9.87
CA ILE A 236 11.43 6.35 -8.78
C ILE A 236 12.52 6.30 -7.70
N SER A 237 12.90 5.11 -7.25
CA SER A 237 13.90 4.89 -6.19
C SER A 237 15.28 5.47 -6.57
N LYS A 238 15.69 5.34 -7.84
CA LYS A 238 16.91 5.99 -8.36
C LYS A 238 16.83 7.51 -8.26
N GLN A 239 15.70 8.12 -8.64
CA GLN A 239 15.52 9.57 -8.53
C GLN A 239 15.41 10.04 -7.09
N VAL A 240 14.75 9.28 -6.21
CA VAL A 240 14.67 9.57 -4.77
C VAL A 240 16.05 9.55 -4.12
N SER A 241 16.91 8.61 -4.57
CA SER A 241 18.30 8.50 -4.13
C SER A 241 19.22 9.53 -4.80
N ALA A 242 18.80 10.13 -5.91
CA ALA A 242 19.58 11.14 -6.62
C ALA A 242 19.55 12.45 -5.84
N GLY A 243 20.73 12.89 -5.39
CA GLY A 243 20.91 14.07 -4.55
C GLY A 243 22.21 13.95 -3.74
N SER A 244 22.53 14.98 -2.96
CA SER A 244 23.74 14.98 -2.12
C SER A 244 23.72 13.89 -1.04
N SER A 245 22.52 13.46 -0.61
CA SER A 245 22.33 12.35 0.32
C SER A 245 20.99 11.64 0.12
N PRO A 246 20.89 10.34 0.47
CA PRO A 246 19.61 9.62 0.57
C PRO A 246 18.68 10.28 1.60
N PRO A 247 17.35 10.14 1.46
CA PRO A 247 16.41 10.63 2.46
C PRO A 247 16.57 9.88 3.78
N THR A 248 16.45 10.60 4.89
CA THR A 248 16.45 10.04 6.25
C THR A 248 15.09 10.16 6.94
N LEU A 249 14.21 11.02 6.42
CA LEU A 249 12.86 11.25 6.91
C LEU A 249 11.82 10.67 5.95
N VAL A 250 10.71 10.17 6.48
CA VAL A 250 9.61 9.62 5.67
C VAL A 250 9.00 10.69 4.78
N ALA A 251 8.78 11.89 5.32
CA ALA A 251 8.21 13.01 4.57
C ALA A 251 9.07 13.41 3.35
N ASP A 252 10.40 13.44 3.51
CA ASP A 252 11.33 13.74 2.42
C ASP A 252 11.32 12.61 1.37
N CYS A 253 11.31 11.35 1.83
CA CYS A 253 11.22 10.18 0.93
C CYS A 253 9.96 10.23 0.05
N ILE A 254 8.79 10.48 0.65
CA ILE A 254 7.51 10.61 -0.07
C ILE A 254 7.55 11.81 -1.02
N SER A 255 8.00 12.97 -0.56
CA SER A 255 8.05 14.20 -1.36
C SER A 255 8.97 14.05 -2.58
N ARG A 256 10.10 13.35 -2.44
CA ARG A 256 10.98 12.99 -3.57
C ARG A 256 10.31 12.00 -4.50
N ALA A 257 9.62 10.98 -3.98
CA ALA A 257 8.96 9.96 -4.77
C ALA A 257 7.81 10.53 -5.62
N MET A 258 6.98 11.40 -5.03
CA MET A 258 5.90 12.07 -5.75
C MET A 258 6.43 12.96 -6.88
N ARG A 259 7.51 13.73 -6.63
CA ARG A 259 8.17 14.52 -7.67
C ARG A 259 8.71 13.63 -8.80
N ALA A 260 9.37 12.53 -8.45
CA ALA A 260 9.89 11.59 -9.43
C ALA A 260 8.77 10.98 -10.28
N GLU A 261 7.68 10.53 -9.66
CA GLU A 261 6.51 9.99 -10.37
C GLU A 261 5.91 11.02 -11.34
N TYR A 262 5.74 12.26 -10.90
CA TYR A 262 5.23 13.34 -11.75
C TYR A 262 6.07 13.50 -13.02
N TRP A 263 7.40 13.67 -12.89
CA TRP A 263 8.28 13.89 -14.05
C TRP A 263 8.38 12.66 -14.95
N ILE A 264 8.39 11.45 -14.38
CA ILE A 264 8.38 10.20 -15.14
C ILE A 264 7.10 10.09 -15.96
N ASN A 265 5.94 10.43 -15.39
CA ASN A 265 4.66 10.37 -16.11
C ASN A 265 4.58 11.42 -17.21
N GLN A 266 5.10 12.63 -16.98
CA GLN A 266 5.23 13.66 -18.01
C GLN A 266 6.08 13.19 -19.22
N ASP A 267 7.24 12.57 -18.98
CA ASP A 267 8.08 12.02 -20.05
C ASP A 267 7.37 10.89 -20.82
N LYS A 268 6.66 10.00 -20.11
CA LYS A 268 5.85 8.95 -20.73
C LYS A 268 4.76 9.54 -21.63
N GLU A 269 4.02 10.53 -21.13
CA GLU A 269 2.97 11.21 -21.89
C GLU A 269 3.53 11.90 -23.14
N ALA A 270 4.63 12.65 -23.00
CA ALA A 270 5.31 13.29 -24.12
C ALA A 270 5.72 12.27 -25.21
N ARG A 271 6.29 11.12 -24.81
CA ARG A 271 6.65 10.04 -25.74
C ARG A 271 5.43 9.45 -26.45
N VAL A 272 4.31 9.30 -25.75
CA VAL A 272 3.05 8.84 -26.34
C VAL A 272 2.54 9.85 -27.36
N GLN A 273 2.60 11.15 -27.08
CA GLN A 273 2.19 12.20 -28.02
C GLN A 273 3.07 12.22 -29.27
N ILE A 274 4.40 12.11 -29.12
CA ILE A 274 5.33 12.01 -30.25
C ILE A 274 5.00 10.78 -31.12
N PHE A 275 4.70 9.64 -30.50
CA PHE A 275 4.33 8.43 -31.24
C PHE A 275 3.00 8.60 -32.00
N LYS A 276 2.00 9.24 -31.38
CA LYS A 276 0.71 9.55 -32.02
C LYS A 276 0.90 10.49 -33.21
N ALA A 277 1.63 11.59 -33.05
CA ALA A 277 1.91 12.55 -34.11
C ALA A 277 2.63 11.90 -35.31
N LYS A 278 3.67 11.09 -35.05
CA LYS A 278 4.37 10.34 -36.12
C LYS A 278 3.49 9.34 -36.85
N LYS A 279 2.50 8.77 -36.17
CA LYS A 279 1.53 7.86 -36.80
C LYS A 279 0.57 8.64 -37.71
N GLU A 280 0.11 9.80 -37.26
CA GLU A 280 -0.79 10.69 -38.03
C GLU A 280 -0.07 11.28 -39.25
N GLU A 281 1.18 11.72 -39.10
CA GLU A 281 2.05 12.19 -40.19
C GLU A 281 2.16 11.13 -41.30
N LYS A 282 2.45 9.87 -40.95
CA LYS A 282 2.51 8.77 -41.93
C LYS A 282 1.17 8.48 -42.61
N VAL A 283 0.04 8.72 -41.93
CA VAL A 283 -1.30 8.57 -42.52
C VAL A 283 -1.57 9.70 -43.51
N MET A 284 -1.19 10.93 -43.16
CA MET A 284 -1.35 12.12 -44.01
C MET A 284 -0.44 12.03 -45.25
N GLU A 285 0.82 11.64 -45.09
CA GLU A 285 1.77 11.44 -46.19
C GLU A 285 1.27 10.40 -47.20
N LYS A 286 0.63 9.32 -46.72
CA LYS A 286 0.06 8.29 -47.59
C LYS A 286 -1.20 8.75 -48.34
N GLN A 287 -1.90 9.77 -47.86
CA GLN A 287 -3.06 10.37 -48.55
C GLN A 287 -2.66 11.44 -49.58
N LEU A 288 -1.50 12.07 -49.42
CA LEU A 288 -0.97 13.09 -50.33
C LEU A 288 -0.17 12.52 -51.52
N GLN A 289 0.04 11.20 -51.59
CA GLN A 289 0.70 10.57 -52.74
C GLN A 289 -0.21 10.60 -53.99
N PRO A 290 0.29 11.03 -55.17
CA PRO A 290 -0.48 10.99 -56.40
C PRO A 290 -0.91 9.56 -56.72
N ARG A 291 -2.18 9.37 -57.12
CA ARG A 291 -2.65 8.09 -57.68
C ARG A 291 -1.77 7.74 -58.88
N PRO A 292 -1.23 6.52 -59.00
CA PRO A 292 -0.45 6.16 -60.18
C PRO A 292 -1.37 6.21 -61.41
N SER A 293 -1.05 7.12 -62.34
CA SER A 293 -1.71 7.23 -63.64
C SER A 293 -1.48 5.94 -64.42
N GLN A 294 -2.58 5.31 -64.85
CA GLN A 294 -2.52 4.18 -65.78
C GLN A 294 -2.16 4.72 -67.17
N GLU A 295 -0.87 4.79 -67.49
CA GLU A 295 -0.44 5.02 -68.86
C GLU A 295 -0.59 3.74 -69.68
N THR A 296 -1.42 3.82 -70.71
CA THR A 296 -1.65 2.81 -71.73
C THR A 296 -0.44 2.68 -72.65
N ASN A 297 -0.01 1.43 -72.83
CA ASN A 297 1.01 0.99 -73.80
C ASN A 297 0.82 1.57 -75.21
N LEU A 298 1.87 2.15 -75.79
CA LEU A 298 2.14 2.13 -77.23
C LEU A 298 3.64 1.91 -77.49
N LYS A 299 3.91 0.99 -78.43
CA LYS A 299 5.19 0.36 -78.76
C LYS A 299 6.20 1.30 -79.43
N GLY A 300 7.49 1.01 -79.22
CA GLY A 300 8.59 1.42 -80.10
C GLY A 300 9.85 0.61 -79.82
N GLN A 301 10.23 -0.27 -80.75
CA GLN A 301 11.41 -1.14 -80.70
C GLN A 301 12.69 -0.35 -81.00
N THR A 302 13.83 -0.68 -80.36
CA THR A 302 15.06 -1.12 -81.04
C THR A 302 16.07 -1.76 -80.06
N SER A 303 16.48 -2.99 -80.42
CA SER A 303 17.82 -3.60 -80.32
C SER A 303 18.58 -3.73 -78.98
N ASN A 304 18.58 -4.97 -78.47
CA ASN A 304 19.54 -5.59 -77.54
C ASN A 304 20.88 -5.92 -78.28
N PRO A 305 22.04 -6.30 -77.66
CA PRO A 305 22.22 -7.34 -76.61
C PRO A 305 23.22 -6.92 -75.48
N ASN A 306 23.32 -7.53 -74.30
CA ASN A 306 23.54 -8.95 -74.05
C ASN A 306 23.32 -9.31 -72.56
N GLN A 307 22.97 -10.57 -72.33
CA GLN A 307 22.46 -11.17 -71.09
C GLN A 307 23.54 -11.62 -70.10
N TYR A 308 23.24 -11.54 -68.79
CA TYR A 308 23.36 -12.66 -67.83
C TYR A 308 22.55 -12.33 -66.55
N SER A 309 21.33 -12.87 -66.36
CA SER A 309 20.99 -14.06 -65.53
C SER A 309 21.44 -13.91 -64.05
N LYS A 310 20.63 -14.01 -62.98
CA LYS A 310 19.33 -14.65 -62.73
C LYS A 310 18.64 -13.98 -61.53
N GLN A 311 17.31 -13.94 -61.63
CA GLN A 311 16.30 -13.60 -60.63
C GLN A 311 15.79 -14.88 -59.95
N PHE A 312 15.48 -14.84 -58.65
CA PHE A 312 14.31 -15.48 -58.00
C PHE A 312 14.21 -14.83 -56.60
N GLY A 313 13.16 -14.15 -56.14
CA GLY A 313 11.74 -14.18 -56.48
C GLY A 313 10.95 -14.64 -55.26
N ARG A 314 10.47 -13.71 -54.41
CA ARG A 314 9.42 -13.98 -53.41
C ARG A 314 8.23 -13.07 -53.69
N ASN A 315 7.29 -13.57 -54.49
CA ASN A 315 5.96 -12.98 -54.60
C ASN A 315 4.98 -13.69 -53.67
N LYS A 316 4.30 -12.84 -52.90
CA LYS A 316 3.20 -13.09 -51.98
C LYS A 316 1.92 -13.22 -52.81
N ARG A 317 1.16 -14.29 -52.65
CA ARG A 317 -0.23 -14.37 -53.15
C ARG A 317 -1.19 -14.55 -51.98
N LYS A 318 -2.17 -13.65 -51.92
CA LYS A 318 -3.43 -13.79 -51.18
C LYS A 318 -4.38 -14.68 -51.99
N GLY A 319 -5.19 -15.47 -51.30
CA GLY A 319 -6.38 -16.12 -51.84
C GLY A 319 -7.31 -16.52 -50.69
N ASN A 320 -8.55 -16.02 -50.71
CA ASN A 320 -9.65 -16.41 -49.81
C ASN A 320 -10.20 -17.80 -50.21
N ALA A 321 -10.66 -18.60 -49.24
CA ALA A 321 -11.76 -19.55 -49.41
C ALA A 321 -12.35 -19.96 -48.05
N MET A 322 -13.69 -19.95 -47.96
CA MET A 322 -14.49 -20.58 -46.89
C MET A 322 -14.52 -22.11 -47.06
N GLY A 323 -14.80 -22.85 -45.97
CA GLY A 323 -15.25 -24.25 -46.04
C GLY A 323 -15.12 -25.01 -44.73
N GLN A 324 -16.19 -25.68 -44.30
CA GLN A 324 -16.43 -26.35 -43.01
C GLN A 324 -15.69 -27.69 -42.83
N GLY A 325 -15.52 -28.18 -41.59
CA GLY A 325 -15.13 -29.58 -41.34
C GLY A 325 -14.64 -29.95 -39.94
N GLN A 326 -15.60 -30.30 -39.08
CA GLN A 326 -15.62 -30.97 -37.76
C GLN A 326 -14.44 -31.86 -37.24
N GLN A 327 -14.14 -31.68 -35.94
CA GLN A 327 -13.91 -32.67 -34.82
C GLN A 327 -12.76 -33.72 -34.93
N ARG A 328 -11.96 -34.12 -33.92
CA ARG A 328 -12.13 -34.38 -32.46
C ARG A 328 -10.78 -34.38 -31.66
N ASN A 329 -10.84 -33.98 -30.37
CA ASN A 329 -10.27 -34.51 -29.08
C ASN A 329 -9.07 -35.51 -29.09
N TYR A 330 -8.10 -35.61 -28.16
CA TYR A 330 -7.79 -35.09 -26.79
C TYR A 330 -6.25 -35.33 -26.49
N PRO A 331 -5.67 -35.18 -25.27
CA PRO A 331 -4.60 -34.24 -24.90
C PRO A 331 -3.22 -34.88 -24.57
N GLN A 332 -2.14 -34.08 -24.54
CA GLN A 332 -0.95 -34.48 -23.77
C GLN A 332 -0.26 -33.30 -23.05
N LYS A 333 -0.22 -33.44 -21.72
CA LYS A 333 0.66 -32.73 -20.79
C LYS A 333 2.11 -32.78 -21.28
N LYS A 334 2.84 -31.67 -21.15
CA LYS A 334 4.25 -31.66 -20.72
C LYS A 334 4.69 -30.26 -20.29
N ASN A 335 4.85 -30.15 -18.97
CA ASN A 335 5.85 -29.40 -18.23
C ASN A 335 6.76 -28.48 -19.05
N ASN A 336 6.74 -27.18 -18.75
CA ASN A 336 7.95 -26.38 -18.90
C ASN A 336 8.22 -25.56 -17.63
N ARG A 337 9.28 -25.99 -16.94
CA ARG A 337 10.02 -25.23 -15.96
C ARG A 337 10.77 -24.10 -16.69
N GLY A 338 10.65 -22.89 -16.17
CA GLY A 338 11.70 -21.89 -16.03
C GLY A 338 12.49 -21.46 -17.29
N ASN A 339 12.42 -20.16 -17.59
CA ASN A 339 13.46 -19.19 -17.20
C ASN A 339 13.48 -18.05 -18.23
N GLU A 340 12.74 -16.99 -17.92
CA GLU A 340 12.74 -15.73 -18.67
C GLU A 340 13.99 -14.93 -18.35
N GLY A 341 15.07 -15.20 -19.08
CA GLY A 341 16.27 -14.37 -19.14
C GLY A 341 16.21 -13.46 -20.38
N ASN A 342 15.75 -12.23 -20.18
CA ASN A 342 15.66 -11.17 -21.17
C ASN A 342 17.04 -10.85 -21.77
N ASN A 343 17.32 -11.26 -23.02
CA ASN A 343 18.56 -10.94 -23.74
C ASN A 343 18.25 -10.51 -25.19
N ASN A 344 17.52 -9.40 -25.29
CA ASN A 344 17.03 -8.87 -26.56
C ASN A 344 18.05 -8.06 -27.39
N ASN A 345 19.36 -8.17 -27.14
CA ASN A 345 20.37 -7.37 -27.87
C ASN A 345 21.54 -8.16 -28.50
N TYR A 346 21.38 -9.47 -28.71
CA TYR A 346 22.41 -10.32 -29.32
C TYR A 346 22.02 -10.72 -30.75
N PRO A 347 22.93 -10.61 -31.75
CA PRO A 347 22.63 -11.01 -33.12
C PRO A 347 22.40 -12.52 -33.22
N VAL A 348 21.48 -12.93 -34.09
CA VAL A 348 21.19 -14.35 -34.37
C VAL A 348 22.31 -14.90 -35.25
N CYS A 349 23.02 -15.94 -34.79
CA CYS A 349 24.08 -16.59 -35.58
C CYS A 349 23.46 -17.33 -36.78
N ALA A 350 23.95 -17.03 -37.99
CA ALA A 350 23.49 -17.66 -39.24
C ALA A 350 23.85 -19.15 -39.35
N GLN A 351 24.83 -19.64 -38.60
CA GLN A 351 25.19 -21.06 -38.59
C GLN A 351 24.29 -21.88 -37.66
N CYS A 352 24.01 -21.40 -36.44
CA CYS A 352 23.28 -22.19 -35.42
C CYS A 352 21.85 -21.74 -35.10
N GLY A 353 21.43 -20.58 -35.62
CA GLY A 353 20.11 -20.02 -35.37
C GLY A 353 19.88 -19.49 -33.94
N ARG A 354 20.90 -19.47 -33.06
CA ARG A 354 20.83 -18.95 -31.68
C ARG A 354 21.49 -17.58 -31.57
N LYS A 355 21.05 -16.78 -30.59
CA LYS A 355 21.61 -15.44 -30.30
C LYS A 355 22.87 -15.54 -29.44
N HIS A 356 24.00 -15.01 -29.89
CA HIS A 356 25.23 -14.87 -29.09
C HIS A 356 26.17 -13.79 -29.67
N LEU A 357 27.15 -13.34 -28.89
CA LEU A 357 28.27 -12.51 -29.35
C LEU A 357 29.49 -13.40 -29.62
N GLY A 358 30.31 -13.05 -30.62
CA GLY A 358 31.54 -13.77 -30.95
C GLY A 358 31.37 -14.95 -31.90
N VAL A 359 32.47 -15.70 -32.11
CA VAL A 359 32.55 -16.78 -33.11
C VAL A 359 31.59 -17.91 -32.77
N CYS A 360 30.78 -18.30 -33.75
CA CYS A 360 29.79 -19.37 -33.61
C CYS A 360 30.52 -20.72 -33.52
N LYS A 361 30.50 -21.34 -32.34
CA LYS A 361 31.22 -22.59 -32.04
C LYS A 361 30.42 -23.86 -32.39
N MET A 362 29.37 -23.72 -33.20
CA MET A 362 28.55 -24.86 -33.62
C MET A 362 29.35 -25.76 -34.55
N GLY A 363 29.55 -27.03 -34.14
CA GLY A 363 30.43 -27.99 -34.81
C GLY A 363 31.80 -28.14 -34.18
N SER A 364 32.17 -27.33 -33.17
CA SER A 364 33.38 -27.54 -32.37
C SER A 364 33.03 -28.23 -31.03
N ASN A 365 33.89 -29.14 -30.57
CA ASN A 365 33.76 -29.79 -29.27
C ASN A 365 34.23 -28.89 -28.10
N ALA A 366 34.36 -27.58 -28.35
CA ALA A 366 34.85 -26.59 -27.39
C ALA A 366 33.73 -26.07 -26.48
N CYS A 367 34.02 -25.99 -25.18
CA CYS A 367 33.14 -25.43 -24.18
C CYS A 367 32.89 -23.93 -24.42
N TYR A 368 31.62 -23.50 -24.36
CA TYR A 368 31.21 -22.11 -24.57
C TYR A 368 31.64 -21.16 -23.44
N LEU A 369 32.00 -21.67 -22.27
CA LEU A 369 32.41 -20.87 -21.11
C LEU A 369 33.94 -20.73 -21.00
N CYS A 370 34.68 -21.83 -21.13
CA CYS A 370 36.14 -21.83 -20.93
C CYS A 370 36.96 -22.02 -22.22
N GLY A 371 36.31 -22.29 -23.34
CA GLY A 371 36.96 -22.45 -24.65
C GLY A 371 37.71 -23.78 -24.88
N LYS A 372 37.82 -24.67 -23.88
CA LYS A 372 38.53 -25.96 -24.00
C LYS A 372 37.68 -27.05 -24.66
N GLU A 373 38.32 -27.91 -25.46
CA GLU A 373 37.67 -29.03 -26.16
C GLU A 373 37.43 -30.24 -25.25
N GLY A 374 36.39 -31.02 -25.55
CA GLY A 374 36.06 -32.28 -24.84
C GLY A 374 34.91 -32.21 -23.83
N HIS A 375 34.31 -31.03 -23.59
CA HIS A 375 33.12 -30.89 -22.74
C HIS A 375 32.25 -29.70 -23.15
N CYS A 376 30.95 -29.76 -22.85
CA CYS A 376 30.03 -28.63 -23.05
C CYS A 376 29.91 -27.78 -21.78
N ALA A 377 29.37 -26.57 -21.90
CA ALA A 377 29.23 -25.60 -20.79
C ALA A 377 28.54 -26.18 -19.53
N LYS A 378 27.66 -27.16 -19.72
CA LYS A 378 26.95 -27.84 -18.62
C LYS A 378 27.87 -28.70 -17.75
N ASN A 379 29.00 -29.16 -18.29
CA ASN A 379 29.98 -30.03 -17.65
C ASN A 379 31.33 -29.31 -17.46
N CYS A 380 31.33 -27.97 -17.44
CA CYS A 380 32.54 -27.16 -17.30
C CYS A 380 32.93 -27.00 -15.83
N THR A 381 34.04 -27.62 -15.42
CA THR A 381 34.56 -27.55 -14.05
C THR A 381 35.15 -26.18 -13.67
N SER A 382 35.38 -25.29 -14.63
CA SER A 382 35.90 -23.94 -14.41
C SER A 382 34.85 -22.93 -13.90
N ASN A 383 33.57 -23.30 -13.82
CA ASN A 383 32.49 -22.40 -13.37
C ASN A 383 32.24 -22.42 -11.84
N SER A 384 33.08 -23.11 -11.06
CA SER A 384 32.93 -23.18 -9.60
C SER A 384 33.62 -22.04 -8.82
N GLN A 385 34.32 -21.12 -9.49
CA GLN A 385 35.08 -20.04 -8.80
C GLN A 385 34.44 -18.65 -8.88
N ASN A 386 33.18 -18.52 -9.30
CA ASN A 386 32.48 -17.23 -9.29
C ASN A 386 31.05 -17.34 -8.72
N GLN A 387 30.93 -17.89 -7.51
CA GLN A 387 29.71 -17.77 -6.71
C GLN A 387 29.91 -16.86 -5.50
N ASN A 388 29.13 -15.77 -5.51
CA ASN A 388 28.82 -14.88 -4.40
C ASN A 388 28.18 -15.68 -3.22
N PRO A 389 28.46 -15.40 -1.93
CA PRO A 389 28.21 -16.34 -0.82
C PRO A 389 26.75 -16.61 -0.39
N GLN A 390 25.73 -16.20 -1.14
CA GLN A 390 24.33 -16.29 -0.68
C GLN A 390 23.53 -17.52 -1.17
N TYR A 391 24.14 -18.47 -1.88
CA TYR A 391 23.43 -19.64 -2.43
C TYR A 391 23.84 -21.00 -1.84
N GLN A 392 24.46 -21.04 -0.66
CA GLN A 392 24.85 -22.31 -0.03
C GLN A 392 23.79 -22.97 0.88
N ASN A 393 22.66 -22.34 1.19
CA ASN A 393 21.77 -22.87 2.26
C ASN A 393 20.53 -23.67 1.80
N ARG A 394 20.51 -24.21 0.58
CA ARG A 394 19.37 -25.03 0.09
C ARG A 394 19.64 -26.52 -0.09
N ASN A 395 20.90 -26.97 -0.05
CA ASN A 395 21.24 -28.38 -0.28
C ASN A 395 21.63 -29.16 0.99
N THR A 396 21.92 -28.49 2.11
CA THR A 396 22.26 -29.14 3.39
C THR A 396 21.04 -29.63 4.16
N ASN A 397 19.87 -29.00 4.03
CA ASN A 397 18.65 -29.44 4.73
C ASN A 397 17.91 -30.63 4.08
N ARG A 398 18.30 -31.03 2.87
CA ARG A 398 17.69 -32.20 2.20
C ARG A 398 18.44 -33.51 2.49
N GLN A 399 19.66 -33.43 3.01
CA GLN A 399 20.45 -34.61 3.42
C GLN A 399 20.35 -34.92 4.92
N LEU A 400 19.99 -33.95 5.78
CA LEU A 400 19.76 -34.22 7.21
C LEU A 400 18.40 -34.88 7.49
N HIS A 401 17.38 -34.65 6.67
CA HIS A 401 16.06 -35.26 6.87
C HIS A 401 15.92 -36.71 6.37
N ALA A 402 16.93 -37.23 5.65
CA ALA A 402 16.95 -38.60 5.15
C ALA A 402 17.73 -39.57 6.06
N VAL A 403 18.49 -39.06 7.04
CA VAL A 403 19.24 -39.88 8.00
C VAL A 403 18.45 -40.06 9.31
N GLN A 404 17.53 -39.16 9.66
CA GLN A 404 16.71 -39.27 10.88
C GLN A 404 15.43 -40.12 10.73
N ALA A 405 15.17 -40.71 9.55
CA ALA A 405 14.01 -41.57 9.31
C ALA A 405 14.36 -43.08 9.21
N LYS A 406 15.51 -43.48 9.73
CA LYS A 406 15.96 -44.89 9.78
C LYS A 406 16.43 -45.35 11.17
N ILE A 407 16.23 -44.53 12.20
CA ILE A 407 16.44 -44.93 13.60
C ILE A 407 15.25 -44.42 14.38
N GLU A 408 14.14 -45.15 14.28
CA GLU A 408 13.08 -45.38 15.28
C GLU A 408 12.10 -46.41 14.72
#